data_AF-A0A6G8NQN4-F1
#
_entry.id   AF-A0A6G8NQN4-F1
#
_cell.length_a   1.000
_cell.length_b   1.000
_cell.length_c   1.000
_cell.angle_alpha   90.00
_cell.angle_beta   90.00
_cell.angle_gamma   90.00
#
_symmetry.space_group_name_H-M   'P 1'
#
loop_
_entity.id
_entity.type
_entity.pdbx_description
1 polymer ?
#
loop_
_entity_poly.entity_id
_entity_poly.type
_entity_poly.pdbx_seq_one_letter_code
_entity_poly.pdbx_strand_id
1 'polypeptide(L)'
;MLTRQAINSGEYLDHFESLPNLWKTERIERSLAETMKSKPAEANDVWIFAYGSLMWNPMVHFDRRQVATLHGWHRSFCLRMDIGRASPEMPGRMLGLESGGHTHGVALKLSPPTMEQELGLVWIREMVLGSYKPTWAPVTLDDATETHAIAFVADTSGEQYAIDSCVSTVAPLVAKAAGKFGSNAEYLFKLQAALDECSLHDPYIDALADEVQRLSLCRS
;
A
#
# COMPACT_ATOMS: atom_id res chain seq x y z
N MET A 1 -0.44 9.44 9.38
CA MET A 1 -1.14 8.49 8.48
C MET A 1 -2.60 8.84 8.48
N LEU A 2 -3.33 8.55 7.40
CA LEU A 2 -4.78 8.70 7.40
C LEU A 2 -5.42 7.74 8.41
N THR A 3 -6.48 8.19 9.06
CA THR A 3 -7.26 7.41 10.02
C THR A 3 -8.68 7.23 9.49
N ARG A 4 -9.38 6.20 9.99
CA ARG A 4 -10.80 5.99 9.69
C ARG A 4 -11.64 7.23 10.01
N GLN A 5 -11.36 7.88 11.13
CA GLN A 5 -12.05 9.11 11.53
C GLN A 5 -11.87 10.22 10.50
N ALA A 6 -10.63 10.48 10.05
CA ALA A 6 -10.33 11.53 9.07
C ALA A 6 -10.99 11.27 7.70
N ILE A 7 -11.14 10.00 7.31
CA ILE A 7 -11.85 9.65 6.07
C ILE A 7 -13.36 9.87 6.23
N ASN A 8 -13.94 9.42 7.33
CA ASN A 8 -15.37 9.58 7.60
C ASN A 8 -15.78 11.05 7.78
N SER A 9 -14.91 11.88 8.36
CA SER A 9 -15.17 13.32 8.55
C SER A 9 -14.93 14.15 7.29
N GLY A 10 -14.21 13.61 6.30
CA GLY A 10 -13.76 14.36 5.12
C GLY A 10 -12.49 15.19 5.35
N GLU A 11 -12.00 15.29 6.59
CA GLU A 11 -10.77 16.01 6.97
C GLU A 11 -9.53 15.47 6.24
N TYR A 12 -9.62 14.26 5.67
CA TYR A 12 -8.53 13.73 4.86
C TYR A 12 -8.21 14.63 3.65
N LEU A 13 -9.20 15.35 3.10
CA LEU A 13 -9.01 16.27 1.97
C LEU A 13 -8.09 17.43 2.33
N ASP A 14 -8.10 17.91 3.57
CA ASP A 14 -7.21 18.96 4.10
C ASP A 14 -5.73 18.53 4.10
N HIS A 15 -5.45 17.23 3.97
CA HIS A 15 -4.09 16.73 3.77
C HIS A 15 -3.64 16.83 2.31
N PHE A 16 -4.57 17.00 1.38
CA PHE A 16 -4.35 16.94 -0.06
C PHE A 16 -4.80 18.20 -0.81
N GLU A 17 -5.41 19.19 -0.15
CA GLU A 17 -5.96 20.43 -0.75
C GLU A 17 -5.03 21.18 -1.71
N SER A 18 -3.71 21.03 -1.56
CA SER A 18 -2.71 21.68 -2.42
C SER A 18 -2.38 20.91 -3.71
N LEU A 19 -2.93 19.71 -3.90
CA LEU A 19 -2.59 18.85 -5.04
C LEU A 19 -3.56 19.06 -6.21
N PRO A 20 -3.07 19.42 -7.41
CA PRO A 20 -3.93 19.76 -8.55
C PRO A 20 -4.66 18.56 -9.16
N ASN A 21 -4.29 17.32 -8.83
CA ASN A 21 -4.67 16.11 -9.59
C ASN A 21 -5.27 14.97 -8.74
N LEU A 22 -5.93 15.29 -7.63
CA LEU A 22 -6.62 14.27 -6.83
C LEU A 22 -7.76 13.62 -7.60
N TRP A 23 -7.95 12.32 -7.37
CA TRP A 23 -9.13 11.64 -7.86
C TRP A 23 -10.35 12.15 -7.08
N LYS A 24 -11.36 12.61 -7.82
CA LYS A 24 -12.67 12.95 -7.25
C LYS A 24 -13.41 11.71 -6.78
N THR A 25 -14.33 11.88 -5.85
CA THR A 25 -15.15 10.80 -5.28
C THR A 25 -15.81 9.94 -6.36
N GLU A 26 -16.36 10.54 -7.42
CA GLU A 26 -17.04 9.80 -8.48
C GLU A 26 -16.09 8.87 -9.26
N ARG A 27 -14.82 9.26 -9.39
CA ARG A 27 -13.79 8.43 -10.02
C ARG A 27 -13.37 7.28 -9.11
N ILE A 28 -13.26 7.53 -7.81
CA ILE A 28 -12.95 6.52 -6.78
C ILE A 28 -14.07 5.47 -6.74
N GLU A 29 -15.33 5.90 -6.65
CA GLU A 29 -16.52 5.03 -6.64
C GLU A 29 -16.63 4.21 -7.93
N ARG A 30 -16.37 4.83 -9.10
CA ARG A 30 -16.36 4.12 -10.37
C ARG A 30 -15.28 3.04 -10.41
N SER A 31 -14.07 3.36 -9.97
CA SER A 31 -12.97 2.39 -9.90
C SER A 31 -13.30 1.21 -9.00
N LEU A 32 -13.96 1.45 -7.87
CA LEU A 32 -14.44 0.40 -6.98
C LEU A 32 -15.47 -0.49 -7.70
N ALA A 33 -16.51 0.12 -8.28
CA ALA A 33 -17.57 -0.61 -8.98
C ALA A 33 -17.02 -1.46 -10.15
N GLU A 34 -16.09 -0.92 -10.94
CA GLU A 34 -15.44 -1.63 -12.04
C GLU A 34 -14.60 -2.81 -11.54
N THR A 35 -13.87 -2.64 -10.44
CA THR A 35 -13.10 -3.72 -9.81
C THR A 35 -14.01 -4.81 -9.26
N MET A 36 -15.11 -4.45 -8.60
CA MET A 36 -16.05 -5.45 -8.09
C MET A 36 -16.77 -6.20 -9.21
N LYS A 37 -17.04 -5.54 -10.34
CA LYS A 37 -17.60 -6.18 -11.54
C LYS A 37 -16.66 -7.21 -12.17
N SER A 38 -15.34 -7.06 -12.02
CA SER A 38 -14.34 -7.99 -12.53
C SER A 38 -13.94 -9.09 -11.55
N LYS A 39 -14.69 -9.25 -10.43
CA LYS A 39 -14.42 -10.29 -9.44
C LYS A 39 -14.41 -11.68 -10.09
N PRO A 40 -13.33 -12.47 -9.93
CA PRO A 40 -13.27 -13.85 -10.39
C PRO A 40 -14.39 -14.71 -9.78
N ALA A 41 -14.82 -15.72 -10.52
CA ALA A 41 -15.86 -16.65 -10.05
C ALA A 41 -15.37 -17.48 -8.86
N GLU A 42 -14.07 -17.76 -8.83
CA GLU A 42 -13.36 -18.54 -7.82
C GLU A 42 -13.20 -17.78 -6.49
N ALA A 43 -13.39 -16.45 -6.50
CA ALA A 43 -13.29 -15.61 -5.31
C ALA A 43 -14.60 -15.64 -4.50
N ASN A 44 -14.82 -16.69 -3.70
CA ASN A 44 -16.05 -16.83 -2.90
C ASN A 44 -16.26 -15.72 -1.87
N ASP A 45 -15.17 -15.17 -1.36
CA ASP A 45 -15.14 -14.10 -0.37
C ASP A 45 -14.38 -12.89 -0.92
N VAL A 46 -14.62 -11.71 -0.33
CA VAL A 46 -13.87 -10.50 -0.67
C VAL A 46 -12.72 -10.32 0.32
N TRP A 47 -11.50 -10.45 -0.21
CA TRP A 47 -10.26 -10.25 0.53
C TRP A 47 -9.54 -9.00 0.04
N ILE A 48 -8.92 -8.27 0.97
CA ILE A 48 -7.93 -7.23 0.64
C ILE A 48 -6.55 -7.80 0.99
N PHE A 49 -5.61 -7.75 0.04
CA PHE A 49 -4.23 -8.12 0.29
C PHE A 49 -3.45 -6.91 0.83
N ALA A 50 -3.11 -6.96 2.11
CA ALA A 50 -2.29 -5.98 2.80
C ALA A 50 -0.81 -6.36 2.69
N TYR A 51 -0.06 -5.56 1.92
CA TYR A 51 1.39 -5.70 1.71
C TYR A 51 2.20 -4.50 2.25
N GLY A 52 1.51 -3.46 2.72
CA GLY A 52 2.11 -2.22 3.21
C GLY A 52 1.43 -1.77 4.49
N SER A 53 1.16 -0.48 4.59
CA SER A 53 0.51 0.11 5.78
C SER A 53 -0.83 -0.47 6.20
N LEU A 54 -1.53 -1.21 5.33
CA LEU A 54 -2.73 -1.96 5.72
C LEU A 54 -2.44 -3.10 6.70
N MET A 55 -1.18 -3.56 6.81
CA MET A 55 -0.80 -4.63 7.73
C MET A 55 -0.89 -4.21 9.21
N TRP A 56 -0.50 -2.97 9.53
CA TRP A 56 -0.53 -2.41 10.90
C TRP A 56 -1.65 -1.36 11.09
N ASN A 57 -2.17 -0.79 10.01
CA ASN A 57 -3.27 0.16 10.02
C ASN A 57 -4.30 -0.26 8.96
N PRO A 58 -5.11 -1.31 9.20
CA PRO A 58 -6.08 -1.81 8.23
C PRO A 58 -7.19 -0.80 7.95
N MET A 59 -7.56 0.02 8.95
CA MET A 59 -8.66 0.99 8.94
C MET A 59 -10.06 0.44 8.65
N VAL A 60 -10.16 -0.85 8.34
CA VAL A 60 -11.40 -1.57 8.08
C VAL A 60 -11.73 -2.58 9.16
N HIS A 61 -13.01 -2.86 9.31
CA HIS A 61 -13.45 -4.07 10.01
C HIS A 61 -13.37 -5.27 9.07
N PHE A 62 -12.85 -6.39 9.58
CA PHE A 62 -12.68 -7.63 8.86
C PHE A 62 -13.07 -8.81 9.74
N ASP A 63 -13.59 -9.87 9.13
CA ASP A 63 -13.99 -11.11 9.82
C ASP A 63 -12.80 -12.01 10.08
N ARG A 64 -11.78 -11.95 9.21
CA ARG A 64 -10.58 -12.78 9.31
C ARG A 64 -9.35 -12.02 8.82
N ARG A 65 -8.23 -12.25 9.52
CA ARG A 65 -6.89 -11.80 9.16
C ARG A 65 -6.00 -13.04 9.07
N GLN A 66 -5.38 -13.27 7.92
CA GLN A 66 -4.63 -14.49 7.66
C GLN A 66 -3.34 -14.16 6.91
N VAL A 67 -2.25 -14.86 7.19
CA VAL A 67 -1.03 -14.72 6.37
C VAL A 67 -1.34 -15.28 4.98
N ALA A 68 -0.81 -14.63 3.94
CA ALA A 68 -1.03 -15.06 2.58
C ALA A 68 0.17 -14.77 1.67
N THR A 69 0.31 -15.58 0.63
CA THR A 69 1.22 -15.35 -0.49
C THR A 69 0.44 -14.77 -1.65
N LEU A 70 0.83 -13.60 -2.14
CA LEU A 70 0.32 -13.00 -3.37
C LEU A 70 1.21 -13.39 -4.54
N HIS A 71 0.62 -13.96 -5.58
CA HIS A 71 1.35 -14.46 -6.75
C HIS A 71 1.37 -13.45 -7.89
N GLY A 72 2.49 -13.40 -8.62
CA GLY A 72 2.65 -12.53 -9.78
C GLY A 72 3.03 -11.09 -9.45
N TRP A 73 3.32 -10.79 -8.19
CA TRP A 73 3.63 -9.44 -7.69
C TRP A 73 4.72 -9.47 -6.63
N HIS A 74 5.58 -8.47 -6.63
CA HIS A 74 6.57 -8.26 -5.57
C HIS A 74 6.54 -6.82 -5.05
N ARG A 75 6.98 -6.64 -3.80
CA ARG A 75 7.06 -5.33 -3.16
C ARG A 75 8.21 -4.51 -3.73
N SER A 76 7.94 -3.24 -3.98
CA SER A 76 8.92 -2.31 -4.54
C SER A 76 8.63 -0.88 -4.10
N PHE A 77 9.66 -0.09 -3.78
CA PHE A 77 9.51 1.35 -3.51
C PHE A 77 9.57 2.15 -4.83
N CYS A 78 8.72 1.80 -5.78
CA CYS A 78 8.69 2.35 -7.14
C CYS A 78 7.83 3.60 -7.31
N LEU A 79 7.13 4.07 -6.28
CA LEU A 79 6.27 5.25 -6.38
C LEU A 79 7.00 6.50 -5.87
N ARG A 80 7.11 7.53 -6.69
CA ARG A 80 7.56 8.87 -6.28
C ARG A 80 6.55 9.46 -5.31
N MET A 81 7.06 10.07 -4.25
CA MET A 81 6.23 10.68 -3.22
C MET A 81 6.83 12.04 -2.87
N ASP A 82 6.03 13.09 -2.96
CA ASP A 82 6.38 14.48 -2.62
C ASP A 82 5.41 15.08 -1.58
N ILE A 83 4.53 14.25 -1.02
CA ILE A 83 3.56 14.62 0.03
C ILE A 83 3.51 13.53 1.11
N GLY A 84 2.86 13.84 2.22
CA GLY A 84 2.58 12.89 3.29
C GLY A 84 3.83 12.60 4.09
N ARG A 85 4.64 11.63 3.66
CA ARG A 85 5.93 11.28 4.29
C ARG A 85 7.13 11.88 3.57
N ALA A 86 6.87 12.74 2.60
CA ALA A 86 7.83 13.54 1.86
C ALA A 86 7.28 14.97 1.70
N SER A 87 8.11 15.83 1.11
CA SER A 87 7.73 17.17 0.64
C SER A 87 8.29 17.40 -0.77
N PRO A 88 7.87 18.45 -1.49
CA PRO A 88 8.46 18.81 -2.78
C PRO A 88 9.98 19.06 -2.70
N GLU A 89 10.45 19.62 -1.58
CA GLU A 89 11.87 19.91 -1.32
C GLU A 89 12.66 18.66 -0.89
N MET A 90 11.97 17.67 -0.32
CA MET A 90 12.54 16.42 0.18
C MET A 90 11.71 15.23 -0.31
N PRO A 91 11.77 14.92 -1.63
CA PRO A 91 10.99 13.84 -2.21
C PRO A 91 11.47 12.49 -1.71
N GLY A 92 10.53 11.57 -1.56
CA GLY A 92 10.73 10.21 -1.11
C GLY A 92 10.31 9.17 -2.14
N ARG A 93 10.21 7.93 -1.64
CA ARG A 93 9.69 6.77 -2.37
C ARG A 93 8.67 6.05 -1.51
N MET A 94 7.57 5.67 -2.13
CA MET A 94 6.48 4.95 -1.52
C MET A 94 6.40 3.53 -2.07
N LEU A 95 5.95 2.61 -1.22
CA LEU A 95 5.77 1.21 -1.55
C LEU A 95 4.63 1.03 -2.55
N GLY A 96 4.83 0.16 -3.53
CA GLY A 96 3.80 -0.41 -4.40
C GLY A 96 4.11 -1.88 -4.69
N LEU A 97 3.31 -2.47 -5.58
CA LEU A 97 3.55 -3.80 -6.13
C LEU A 97 3.87 -3.70 -7.62
N GLU A 98 4.97 -4.33 -8.03
CA GLU A 98 5.37 -4.48 -9.42
C GLU A 98 5.15 -5.92 -9.88
N SER A 99 4.96 -6.10 -11.20
CA SER A 99 4.67 -7.41 -11.77
C SER A 99 5.86 -8.37 -11.66
N GLY A 100 5.54 -9.66 -11.51
CA GLY A 100 6.51 -10.73 -11.39
C GLY A 100 6.79 -11.16 -9.95
N GLY A 101 7.25 -12.40 -9.80
CA GLY A 101 7.58 -12.99 -8.51
C GLY A 101 6.35 -13.31 -7.65
N HIS A 102 6.54 -13.23 -6.35
CA HIS A 102 5.50 -13.35 -5.33
C HIS A 102 5.91 -12.52 -4.11
N THR A 103 4.97 -12.20 -3.24
CA THR A 103 5.27 -11.56 -1.95
C THR A 103 4.35 -12.09 -0.87
N HIS A 104 4.87 -12.14 0.35
CA HIS A 104 4.08 -12.49 1.53
C HIS A 104 3.46 -11.23 2.13
N GLY A 105 2.27 -11.39 2.70
CA GLY A 105 1.56 -10.32 3.37
C GLY A 105 0.40 -10.88 4.18
N VAL A 106 -0.63 -10.07 4.35
CA VAL A 106 -1.81 -10.43 5.12
C VAL A 106 -3.06 -10.25 4.27
N ALA A 107 -3.90 -11.27 4.19
CA ALA A 107 -5.23 -11.18 3.61
C ALA A 107 -6.26 -10.81 4.69
N LEU A 108 -7.07 -9.78 4.42
CA LEU A 108 -8.15 -9.32 5.29
C LEU A 108 -9.50 -9.65 4.64
N LYS A 109 -10.25 -10.60 5.23
CA LYS A 109 -11.58 -10.99 4.76
C LYS A 109 -12.60 -9.97 5.24
N LEU A 110 -13.30 -9.33 4.31
CA LEU A 110 -14.38 -8.41 4.64
C LEU A 110 -15.69 -9.17 4.92
N SER A 111 -16.47 -8.65 5.86
CA SER A 111 -17.78 -9.21 6.18
C SER A 111 -18.80 -8.81 5.11
N PRO A 112 -19.58 -9.74 4.51
CA PRO A 112 -20.58 -9.39 3.50
C PRO A 112 -21.53 -8.24 3.87
N PRO A 113 -22.04 -8.13 5.12
CA PRO A 113 -22.94 -7.03 5.50
C PRO A 113 -22.30 -5.64 5.49
N THR A 114 -20.98 -5.53 5.67
CA THR A 114 -20.26 -4.23 5.74
C THR A 114 -19.27 -4.04 4.59
N MET A 115 -19.10 -5.05 3.73
CA MET A 115 -18.06 -5.12 2.71
C MET A 115 -18.02 -3.88 1.81
N GLU A 116 -19.15 -3.42 1.28
CA GLU A 116 -19.19 -2.24 0.40
C GLU A 116 -18.70 -0.97 1.12
N GLN A 117 -19.12 -0.77 2.37
CA GLN A 117 -18.71 0.38 3.17
C GLN A 117 -17.21 0.33 3.48
N GLU A 118 -16.71 -0.83 3.89
CA GLU A 118 -15.29 -1.02 4.23
C GLU A 118 -14.40 -0.88 3.00
N LEU A 119 -14.84 -1.38 1.83
CA LEU A 119 -14.15 -1.16 0.55
C LEU A 119 -14.10 0.33 0.19
N GLY A 120 -15.19 1.08 0.38
CA GLY A 120 -15.21 2.52 0.13
C GLY A 120 -14.13 3.28 0.90
N LEU A 121 -13.92 2.94 2.17
CA LEU A 121 -12.88 3.55 3.01
C LEU A 121 -11.46 3.25 2.50
N VAL A 122 -11.21 2.01 2.09
CA VAL A 122 -9.90 1.62 1.53
C VAL A 122 -9.69 2.28 0.18
N TRP A 123 -10.71 2.35 -0.66
CA TRP A 123 -10.63 3.00 -1.96
C TRP A 123 -10.30 4.48 -1.83
N ILE A 124 -10.93 5.20 -0.91
CA ILE A 124 -10.60 6.60 -0.65
C ILE A 124 -9.12 6.73 -0.26
N ARG A 125 -8.64 5.90 0.66
CA ARG A 125 -7.24 5.95 1.11
C ARG A 125 -6.24 5.66 -0.01
N GLU A 126 -6.43 4.58 -0.75
CA GLU A 126 -5.43 4.09 -1.69
C GLU A 126 -5.53 4.83 -3.03
N MET A 127 -6.73 5.22 -3.47
CA MET A 127 -6.95 5.75 -4.82
C MET A 127 -6.95 7.29 -4.91
N VAL A 128 -6.97 8.02 -3.79
CA VAL A 128 -7.03 9.50 -3.80
C VAL A 128 -5.91 10.15 -4.61
N LEU A 129 -4.69 9.60 -4.57
CA LEU A 129 -3.54 10.08 -5.34
C LEU A 129 -3.45 9.48 -6.75
N GLY A 130 -4.25 8.45 -7.05
CA GLY A 130 -4.22 7.78 -8.36
C GLY A 130 -2.94 6.99 -8.66
N SER A 131 -2.12 6.68 -7.64
CA SER A 131 -0.82 5.99 -7.79
C SER A 131 -0.94 4.49 -8.04
N TYR A 132 -2.13 3.92 -7.80
CA TYR A 132 -2.36 2.48 -7.83
C TYR A 132 -3.47 2.10 -8.83
N LYS A 133 -3.47 0.82 -9.18
CA LYS A 133 -4.53 0.11 -9.90
C LYS A 133 -5.04 -1.04 -9.03
N PRO A 134 -6.31 -1.03 -8.60
CA PRO A 134 -6.88 -2.17 -7.87
C PRO A 134 -7.01 -3.37 -8.81
N THR A 135 -6.53 -4.53 -8.37
CA THR A 135 -6.44 -5.74 -9.18
C THR A 135 -6.85 -6.95 -8.36
N TRP A 136 -7.73 -7.79 -8.91
CA TRP A 136 -7.95 -9.14 -8.38
C TRP A 136 -6.75 -10.01 -8.73
N ALA A 137 -6.07 -10.50 -7.71
CA ALA A 137 -4.86 -11.28 -7.88
C ALA A 137 -4.93 -12.59 -7.07
N PRO A 138 -4.36 -13.69 -7.63
CA PRO A 138 -4.35 -14.98 -6.96
C PRO A 138 -3.54 -14.93 -5.66
N VAL A 139 -4.11 -15.50 -4.60
CA VAL A 139 -3.48 -15.62 -3.29
C VAL A 139 -3.60 -17.04 -2.76
N THR A 140 -2.57 -17.49 -2.04
CA THR A 140 -2.61 -18.71 -1.23
C THR A 140 -2.59 -18.30 0.24
N LEU A 141 -3.64 -18.67 0.99
CA LEU A 141 -3.73 -18.43 2.43
C LEU A 141 -2.84 -19.40 3.21
N ASP A 142 -2.57 -19.12 4.48
CA ASP A 142 -1.71 -19.97 5.33
C ASP A 142 -2.26 -21.39 5.56
N ASP A 143 -3.56 -21.63 5.34
CA ASP A 143 -4.21 -22.94 5.38
C ASP A 143 -4.18 -23.67 4.01
N ALA A 144 -3.38 -23.16 3.07
CA ALA A 144 -3.25 -23.60 1.69
C ALA A 144 -4.50 -23.39 0.80
N THR A 145 -5.52 -22.65 1.28
CA THR A 145 -6.65 -22.27 0.44
C THR A 145 -6.19 -21.33 -0.67
N GLU A 146 -6.47 -21.69 -1.92
CA GLU A 146 -6.28 -20.83 -3.09
C GLU A 146 -7.55 -20.01 -3.36
N THR A 147 -7.39 -18.70 -3.52
CA THR A 147 -8.48 -17.76 -3.81
C THR A 147 -7.91 -16.51 -4.49
N HIS A 148 -8.69 -15.45 -4.59
CA HIS A 148 -8.23 -14.14 -5.04
C HIS A 148 -8.46 -13.08 -3.95
N ALA A 149 -7.58 -12.08 -3.96
CA ALA A 149 -7.72 -10.87 -3.16
C ALA A 149 -7.55 -9.64 -4.04
N ILE A 150 -8.15 -8.53 -3.61
CA ILE A 150 -7.90 -7.21 -4.17
C ILE A 150 -6.54 -6.75 -3.67
N ALA A 151 -5.62 -6.49 -4.59
CA ALA A 151 -4.34 -5.86 -4.35
C ALA A 151 -4.28 -4.51 -5.09
N PHE A 152 -3.76 -3.47 -4.43
CA PHE A 152 -3.52 -2.17 -5.05
C PHE A 152 -2.11 -2.16 -5.65
N VAL A 153 -1.99 -2.44 -6.95
CA VAL A 153 -0.68 -2.55 -7.62
C VAL A 153 -0.22 -1.19 -8.15
N ALA A 154 1.08 -0.97 -8.33
CA ALA A 154 1.57 0.32 -8.82
C ALA A 154 1.04 0.63 -10.23
N ASP A 155 0.58 1.87 -10.46
CA ASP A 155 0.26 2.31 -11.82
C ASP A 155 1.54 2.70 -12.58
N THR A 156 2.08 1.75 -13.35
CA THR A 156 3.30 1.95 -14.15
C THR A 156 3.14 2.92 -15.33
N SER A 157 1.91 3.36 -15.63
CA SER A 157 1.64 4.38 -16.66
C SER A 157 1.56 5.80 -16.11
N GLY A 158 1.55 5.97 -14.79
CA GLY A 158 1.44 7.27 -14.14
C GLY A 158 2.79 7.98 -13.96
N GLU A 159 2.76 9.30 -13.80
CA GLU A 159 3.96 10.14 -13.60
C GLU A 159 4.69 9.85 -12.27
N GLN A 160 3.96 9.28 -11.31
CA GLN A 160 4.50 8.88 -10.02
C GLN A 160 5.33 7.59 -10.11
N TYR A 161 5.22 6.80 -11.17
CA TYR A 161 6.02 5.59 -11.30
C TYR A 161 7.49 5.92 -11.61
N ALA A 162 8.40 5.29 -10.86
CA ALA A 162 9.83 5.32 -11.07
C ALA A 162 10.33 3.90 -11.31
N ILE A 163 10.88 3.68 -12.51
CA ILE A 163 11.41 2.38 -12.96
C ILE A 163 12.56 1.90 -12.06
N ASP A 164 13.43 2.81 -11.62
CA ASP A 164 14.54 2.44 -10.76
C ASP A 164 14.10 2.41 -9.28
N SER A 165 13.89 1.19 -8.81
CA SER A 165 13.57 0.83 -7.42
C SER A 165 14.74 0.16 -6.70
N CYS A 166 15.96 0.19 -7.24
CA CYS A 166 17.10 -0.44 -6.56
C CYS A 166 17.43 0.25 -5.23
N VAL A 167 17.94 -0.53 -4.26
CA VAL A 167 18.26 -0.03 -2.91
C VAL A 167 19.19 1.19 -2.94
N SER A 168 20.22 1.19 -3.79
CA SER A 168 21.15 2.32 -3.91
C SER A 168 20.51 3.62 -4.39
N THR A 169 19.42 3.53 -5.17
CA THR A 169 18.66 4.70 -5.63
C THR A 169 17.60 5.13 -4.61
N VAL A 170 16.92 4.16 -4.01
CA VAL A 170 15.79 4.41 -3.11
C VAL A 170 16.24 4.86 -1.72
N ALA A 171 17.26 4.21 -1.14
CA ALA A 171 17.65 4.43 0.25
C ALA A 171 18.04 5.89 0.57
N PRO A 172 18.84 6.60 -0.27
CA PRO A 172 19.17 8.01 0.00
C PRO A 172 17.95 8.94 0.03
N LEU A 173 16.92 8.63 -0.78
CA LEU A 173 15.66 9.38 -0.80
C LEU A 173 14.85 9.10 0.46
N VAL A 174 14.65 7.81 0.77
CA VAL A 174 13.88 7.38 1.95
C VAL A 174 14.52 7.88 3.26
N ALA A 175 15.85 7.87 3.35
CA ALA A 175 16.57 8.35 4.53
C ALA A 175 16.46 9.87 4.77
N LYS A 176 16.22 10.67 3.71
CA LYS A 176 16.12 12.14 3.80
C LYS A 176 14.68 12.63 3.87
N ALA A 177 13.75 11.94 3.23
CA ALA A 177 12.38 12.42 3.04
C ALA A 177 11.59 12.51 4.35
N ALA A 178 10.91 13.63 4.54
CA ALA A 178 9.99 13.86 5.65
C ALA A 178 8.85 14.79 5.22
N GLY A 179 7.68 14.60 5.82
CA GLY A 179 6.49 15.41 5.55
C GLY A 179 5.50 15.43 6.71
N LYS A 180 4.27 15.89 6.44
CA LYS A 180 3.16 16.05 7.41
C LYS A 180 2.84 14.78 8.23
N PHE A 181 3.17 13.59 7.72
CA PHE A 181 2.89 12.30 8.35
C PHE A 181 4.12 11.60 8.95
N GLY A 182 5.22 12.34 9.14
CA GLY A 182 6.48 11.82 9.63
C GLY A 182 7.47 11.51 8.50
N SER A 183 8.56 10.84 8.82
CA SER A 183 9.59 10.49 7.83
C SER A 183 9.16 9.34 6.92
N ASN A 184 9.79 9.25 5.74
CA ASN A 184 9.66 8.09 4.86
C ASN A 184 10.37 6.86 5.46
N ALA A 185 11.47 7.05 6.19
CA ALA A 185 12.18 5.99 6.91
C ALA A 185 11.30 5.34 8.00
N GLU A 186 10.52 6.12 8.76
CA GLU A 186 9.54 5.56 9.71
C GLU A 186 8.53 4.62 9.05
N TYR A 187 8.12 4.86 7.80
CA TYR A 187 7.24 3.94 7.10
C TYR A 187 7.93 2.61 6.82
N LEU A 188 9.18 2.67 6.33
CA LEU A 188 9.97 1.49 6.02
C LEU A 188 10.18 0.62 7.27
N PHE A 189 10.56 1.22 8.39
CA PHE A 189 10.75 0.46 9.64
C PHE A 189 9.44 -0.09 10.21
N LYS A 190 8.32 0.62 10.06
CA LYS A 190 6.99 0.07 10.41
C LYS A 190 6.60 -1.10 9.53
N LEU A 191 6.95 -1.05 8.24
CA LEU A 191 6.74 -2.16 7.33
C LEU A 191 7.58 -3.38 7.72
N GLN A 192 8.87 -3.19 7.98
CA GLN A 192 9.75 -4.26 8.46
C GLN A 192 9.20 -4.90 9.75
N ALA A 193 8.86 -4.09 10.75
CA ALA A 193 8.27 -4.60 11.99
C ALA A 193 6.94 -5.36 11.77
N ALA A 194 6.06 -4.88 10.89
CA ALA A 194 4.80 -5.55 10.60
C ALA A 194 4.98 -6.89 9.85
N LEU A 195 6.07 -7.06 9.11
CA LEU A 195 6.45 -8.32 8.51
C LEU A 195 6.98 -9.29 9.56
N ASP A 196 7.87 -8.81 10.43
CA ASP A 196 8.44 -9.59 11.53
C ASP A 196 7.35 -10.10 12.49
N GLU A 197 6.36 -9.26 12.83
CA GLU A 197 5.19 -9.65 13.65
C GLU A 197 4.38 -10.80 13.02
N CYS A 198 4.41 -10.92 11.70
CA CYS A 198 3.78 -12.00 10.95
C CYS A 198 4.76 -13.15 10.63
N SER A 199 6.00 -13.11 11.15
CA SER A 199 7.08 -14.05 10.80
C SER A 199 7.36 -14.13 9.29
N LEU A 200 7.24 -13.00 8.60
CA LEU A 200 7.48 -12.87 7.17
C LEU A 200 8.82 -12.17 6.91
N HIS A 201 9.55 -12.66 5.92
CA HIS A 201 10.81 -12.06 5.47
C HIS A 201 10.65 -11.52 4.05
N ASP A 202 11.21 -10.34 3.79
CA ASP A 202 11.29 -9.76 2.45
C ASP A 202 12.69 -9.18 2.21
N PRO A 203 13.53 -9.88 1.42
CA PRO A 203 14.92 -9.50 1.22
C PRO A 203 15.11 -8.07 0.69
N TYR A 204 14.16 -7.56 -0.09
CA TYR A 204 14.25 -6.21 -0.63
C TYR A 204 13.96 -5.16 0.45
N ILE A 205 12.95 -5.39 1.29
CA ILE A 205 12.64 -4.50 2.42
C ILE A 205 13.79 -4.49 3.43
N ASP A 206 14.37 -5.64 3.74
CA ASP A 206 15.45 -5.75 4.70
C ASP A 206 16.72 -5.06 4.21
N ALA A 207 17.13 -5.31 2.96
CA ALA A 207 18.27 -4.63 2.35
C ALA A 207 18.07 -3.11 2.30
N LEU A 208 16.84 -2.65 2.04
CA LEU A 208 16.52 -1.23 2.04
C LEU A 208 16.58 -0.62 3.45
N ALA A 209 16.07 -1.33 4.46
CA ALA A 209 16.09 -0.89 5.86
C ALA A 209 17.52 -0.78 6.39
N ASP A 210 18.37 -1.77 6.11
CA ASP A 210 19.79 -1.78 6.49
C ASP A 210 20.53 -0.58 5.90
N GLU A 211 20.34 -0.31 4.60
CA GLU A 211 21.01 0.81 3.93
C GLU A 211 20.50 2.17 4.43
N VAL A 212 19.19 2.32 4.67
CA VAL A 212 18.63 3.54 5.27
C VAL A 212 19.22 3.77 6.67
N GLN A 213 19.31 2.73 7.49
CA GLN A 213 19.91 2.81 8.83
C GLN A 213 21.38 3.22 8.76
N ARG A 214 22.15 2.62 7.84
CA ARG A 214 23.56 2.97 7.62
C ARG A 214 23.72 4.45 7.24
N LEU A 215 22.89 4.95 6.33
CA LEU A 215 22.93 6.35 5.88
C LEU A 215 22.54 7.34 6.99
N SER A 216 21.62 6.97 7.88
CA SER A 216 21.24 7.79 9.03
C SER A 216 22.37 7.91 10.05
N LEU A 217 23.14 6.84 10.28
CA LEU A 217 24.28 6.85 11.21
C LEU A 217 25.45 7.68 10.69
N CYS A 218 25.74 7.67 9.38
CA CYS A 218 26.84 8.46 8.80
C CYS A 218 26.58 9.98 8.77
N ARG A 219 25.37 10.43 9.11
CA ARG A 219 24.99 11.86 9.15
C ARG A 219 24.98 12.45 10.56
N SER A 220 25.22 11.62 11.58
CA SER A 220 25.31 12.02 12.99
C SER A 220 26.75 12.36 13.37
#